data_AF-A0A953U8R8-F1
#
_entry.id   AF-A0A953U8R8-F1
#
_cell.length_a   1.000
_cell.length_b   1.000
_cell.length_c   1.000
_cell.angle_alpha   90.00
_cell.angle_beta   90.00
_cell.angle_gamma   90.00
#
_symmetry.space_group_name_H-M   'P 1'
#
loop_
_entity.id
_entity.type
_entity.pdbx_description
1 polymer ?
#
loop_
_entity_poly.entity_id
_entity_poly.type
_entity_poly.pdbx_seq_one_letter_code
_entity_poly.pdbx_strand_id
1 'polypeptide(L)'
;MKRPVFTQLLAIAAASFMSAGLAAAQNAEELRLTVGKSVVIDYPSDVQQISTSTPEVLDYSTVSNREILLHGKGLGAATLVVWTKGGQRTFYNVSVDMNVDPLRRLLKESFPSEDIRAVSSRDSVALIGKVSNKEVSDKAFNLAQSFTKNVANSLSLNAAPIDKQILLRVKFAELDRTKETQFGVNLLSTGATNTIGRVTTQQFGNGSATLDQLNVGTGAAIQETISDALNIFAFRPDLNIGAFIKALQQESILQILAEPNLVATNGKEAYFLVGGEFPVPVLQGGGNSGAVTVQFREFGIKLIFTPFVTENKTIKMHLKQEVSSLDFADGVSLSGFVIPALSTRRTETDVELAEGQSFVVSGLVDNRETDLFSKIPVLGSLPIFGALFKTKDEKKTRTDLIVLVTPELTTPLATTEAKPNVYMPRDFLVRLDPKDVPEAQPKKSSKKK
;
A
#
# COMPACT_ATOMS: atom_id res chain seq x y z
N MET A 1 -12.01 82.20 20.11
CA MET A 1 -13.35 81.54 20.05
C MET A 1 -13.21 80.18 20.75
N LYS A 2 -13.92 79.92 21.87
CA LYS A 2 -13.95 78.65 22.69
C LYS A 2 -12.57 78.00 23.04
N ARG A 3 -11.92 78.18 24.21
CA ARG A 3 -12.18 77.66 25.61
C ARG A 3 -12.10 76.10 25.75
N PRO A 4 -11.73 75.53 26.93
CA PRO A 4 -10.51 75.70 27.77
C PRO A 4 -9.87 74.32 28.22
N VAL A 5 -8.59 74.18 28.64
CA VAL A 5 -7.94 74.23 30.00
C VAL A 5 -8.41 73.18 31.07
N PHE A 6 -7.50 72.80 32.00
CA PHE A 6 -7.55 71.88 33.17
C PHE A 6 -7.19 70.39 32.88
N THR A 7 -6.31 69.67 33.62
CA THR A 7 -5.34 70.00 34.72
C THR A 7 -4.23 68.88 34.79
N GLN A 8 -3.36 68.59 35.79
CA GLN A 8 -3.21 68.98 37.22
C GLN A 8 -1.73 68.94 37.76
N LEU A 9 -1.57 68.59 39.06
CA LEU A 9 -0.42 68.54 40.01
C LEU A 9 0.41 67.23 39.95
N LEU A 10 1.65 67.04 40.47
CA LEU A 10 2.61 67.78 41.35
C LEU A 10 2.33 67.72 42.89
N ALA A 11 3.23 67.39 43.83
CA ALA A 11 4.68 67.12 43.88
C ALA A 11 4.99 65.94 44.85
N ILE A 12 6.11 65.20 44.75
CA ILE A 12 7.39 65.40 45.50
C ILE A 12 7.26 65.76 47.00
N ALA A 13 7.68 64.87 47.89
CA ALA A 13 8.37 65.15 49.16
C ALA A 13 9.05 63.86 49.70
N ALA A 14 10.09 64.00 50.53
CA ALA A 14 10.80 62.87 51.15
C ALA A 14 10.99 63.07 52.67
N ALA A 15 11.13 61.98 53.41
CA ALA A 15 11.55 61.96 54.81
C ALA A 15 12.31 60.65 55.11
N SER A 16 13.16 60.62 56.14
CA SER A 16 13.96 59.45 56.51
C SER A 16 14.28 59.41 58.00
N PHE A 17 14.64 58.21 58.47
CA PHE A 17 15.19 57.83 59.78
C PHE A 17 14.23 57.56 60.97
N MET A 18 14.53 56.40 61.60
CA MET A 18 14.30 55.98 62.99
C MET A 18 12.86 55.75 63.49
N SER A 19 12.58 54.71 64.30
CA SER A 19 13.34 53.48 64.60
C SER A 19 12.52 52.46 65.41
N ALA A 20 12.93 51.19 65.33
CA ALA A 20 12.58 50.06 66.22
C ALA A 20 11.13 49.51 66.14
N GLY A 21 10.99 48.18 66.30
CA GLY A 21 9.71 47.59 66.73
C GLY A 21 9.04 46.51 65.87
N LEU A 22 9.75 45.74 65.04
CA LEU A 22 9.21 44.45 64.56
C LEU A 22 10.30 43.37 64.53
N ALA A 23 9.92 42.13 64.84
CA ALA A 23 10.88 41.06 65.14
C ALA A 23 11.65 40.60 63.90
N ALA A 24 12.93 40.27 64.09
CA ALA A 24 13.70 39.55 63.08
C ALA A 24 13.05 38.18 62.83
N ALA A 25 12.68 37.90 61.58
CA ALA A 25 12.26 36.57 61.17
C ALA A 25 13.43 35.61 61.36
N GLN A 26 13.38 34.78 62.39
CA GLN A 26 14.38 33.74 62.62
C GLN A 26 14.21 32.69 61.52
N ASN A 27 15.24 32.53 60.68
CA ASN A 27 15.21 31.54 59.59
C ASN A 27 14.99 30.15 60.18
N ALA A 28 13.93 29.47 59.72
CA ALA A 28 13.68 28.08 60.06
C ALA A 28 14.37 27.19 59.02
N GLU A 29 15.15 26.23 59.47
CA GLU A 29 15.87 25.29 58.62
C GLU A 29 14.93 24.16 58.15
N GLU A 30 14.89 23.84 56.85
CA GLU A 30 14.08 22.73 56.35
C GLU A 30 14.81 21.39 56.54
N LEU A 31 14.22 20.48 57.30
CA LEU A 31 14.73 19.13 57.49
C LEU A 31 13.75 18.11 56.92
N ARG A 32 14.23 17.14 56.13
CA ARG A 32 13.41 16.05 55.60
C ARG A 32 13.78 14.73 56.24
N LEU A 33 12.83 14.13 56.94
CA LEU A 33 12.96 12.80 57.54
C LEU A 33 12.08 11.81 56.78
N THR A 34 12.33 10.52 57.01
CA THR A 34 11.42 9.44 56.56
C THR A 34 10.84 8.76 57.79
N VAL A 35 9.57 8.37 57.76
CA VAL A 35 8.97 7.57 58.85
C VAL A 35 9.82 6.32 59.12
N GLY A 36 10.13 6.08 60.40
CA GLY A 36 10.98 4.97 60.84
C GLY A 36 12.48 5.16 60.59
N LYS A 37 12.93 6.33 60.12
CA LYS A 37 14.35 6.74 60.09
C LYS A 37 14.59 7.84 61.14
N SER A 38 15.83 7.94 61.60
CA SER A 38 16.27 8.91 62.60
C SER A 38 17.54 9.63 62.15
N VAL A 39 17.72 10.88 62.58
CA VAL A 39 18.85 11.75 62.20
C VAL A 39 19.39 12.46 63.45
N VAL A 40 20.71 12.52 63.58
CA VAL A 40 21.40 13.30 64.63
C VAL A 40 21.65 14.73 64.11
N ILE A 41 21.44 15.72 64.97
CA ILE A 41 21.83 17.12 64.76
C ILE A 41 22.81 17.51 65.87
N ASP A 42 23.99 17.99 65.46
CA ASP A 42 25.07 18.39 66.35
C ASP A 42 25.03 19.92 66.61
N TYR A 43 25.17 20.32 67.88
CA TYR A 43 25.12 21.72 68.30
C TYR A 43 26.49 22.25 68.76
N PRO A 44 26.89 23.47 68.35
CA PRO A 44 28.15 24.08 68.77
C PRO A 44 28.16 24.52 70.24
N SER A 45 26.99 24.60 70.88
CA SER A 45 26.83 24.96 72.29
C SER A 45 25.78 24.09 72.96
N ASP A 46 25.86 23.97 74.28
CA ASP A 46 25.00 23.09 75.05
C ASP A 46 23.51 23.43 74.88
N VAL A 47 22.72 22.41 74.54
CA VAL A 47 21.26 22.47 74.48
C VAL A 47 20.70 22.60 75.90
N GLN A 48 19.72 23.49 76.07
CA GLN A 48 19.03 23.75 77.34
C GLN A 48 17.60 23.23 77.34
N GLN A 49 16.88 23.38 76.21
CA GLN A 49 15.51 22.93 76.05
C GLN A 49 15.23 22.62 74.57
N ILE A 50 14.31 21.67 74.34
CA ILE A 50 13.78 21.31 73.03
C ILE A 50 12.26 21.32 73.14
N SER A 51 11.56 21.64 72.05
CA SER A 51 10.12 21.46 71.90
C SER A 51 9.77 21.04 70.48
N THR A 52 8.70 20.28 70.32
CA THR A 52 8.11 19.89 69.03
C THR A 52 6.66 20.35 68.99
N SER A 53 6.20 20.88 67.85
CA SER A 53 4.79 21.24 67.68
C SER A 53 3.86 20.02 67.68
N THR A 54 4.40 18.83 67.36
CA THR A 54 3.59 17.67 66.95
C THR A 54 4.30 16.36 67.32
N PRO A 55 4.21 15.92 68.60
CA PRO A 55 4.89 14.71 69.11
C PRO A 55 4.49 13.40 68.40
N GLU A 56 3.33 13.38 67.75
CA GLU A 56 2.84 12.24 66.96
C GLU A 56 3.60 12.04 65.64
N VAL A 57 4.12 13.14 65.07
CA VAL A 57 4.88 13.15 63.81
C VAL A 57 6.38 13.05 64.08
N LEU A 58 6.88 13.82 65.04
CA LEU A 58 8.31 13.98 65.33
C LEU A 58 8.59 13.81 66.83
N ASP A 59 9.42 12.81 67.15
CA ASP A 59 9.97 12.60 68.49
C ASP A 59 11.46 13.01 68.54
N TYR A 60 11.98 13.28 69.73
CA TYR A 60 13.37 13.70 69.95
C TYR A 60 13.97 13.10 71.22
N SER A 61 15.26 12.81 71.17
CA SER A 61 16.05 12.31 72.31
C SER A 61 17.43 12.94 72.31
N THR A 62 17.82 13.57 73.42
CA THR A 62 19.18 14.07 73.64
C THR A 62 20.13 12.89 73.88
N VAL A 63 21.08 12.67 72.96
CA VAL A 63 22.13 11.64 73.11
C VAL A 63 23.26 12.17 74.00
N SER A 64 23.53 13.46 73.92
CA SER A 64 24.41 14.20 74.83
C SER A 64 23.90 15.63 75.02
N ASN A 65 24.64 16.47 75.74
CA ASN A 65 24.34 17.90 75.87
C ASN A 65 24.42 18.68 74.54
N ARG A 66 24.89 18.08 73.45
CA ARG A 66 25.08 18.72 72.14
C ARG A 66 24.53 17.93 70.95
N GLU A 67 24.12 16.68 71.12
CA GLU A 67 23.61 15.82 70.05
C GLU A 67 22.12 15.55 70.27
N ILE A 68 21.29 15.99 69.32
CA ILE A 68 19.84 15.70 69.32
C ILE A 68 19.56 14.65 68.26
N LEU A 69 19.11 13.47 68.67
CA LEU A 69 18.59 12.44 67.77
C LEU A 69 17.09 12.64 67.57
N LEU A 70 16.68 12.96 66.35
CA LEU A 70 15.29 13.12 65.92
C LEU A 70 14.77 11.83 65.28
N HIS A 71 13.53 11.46 65.55
CA HIS A 71 12.90 10.24 65.04
C HIS A 71 11.58 10.58 64.33
N GLY A 72 11.44 10.20 63.06
CA GLY A 72 10.18 10.34 62.32
C GLY A 72 9.18 9.27 62.73
N LYS A 73 8.22 9.60 63.60
CA LYS A 73 7.17 8.68 64.09
C LYS A 73 5.98 8.54 63.14
N GLY A 74 5.52 9.65 62.56
CA GLY A 74 4.31 9.71 61.75
C GLY A 74 4.49 10.59 60.52
N LEU A 75 3.57 10.50 59.56
CA LEU A 75 3.58 11.33 58.36
C LEU A 75 3.07 12.74 58.69
N GLY A 76 3.76 13.77 58.18
CA GLY A 76 3.29 15.15 58.33
C GLY A 76 4.41 16.18 58.35
N ALA A 77 4.09 17.35 58.92
CA ALA A 77 5.06 18.39 59.22
C ALA A 77 5.03 18.72 60.72
N ALA A 78 6.20 18.95 61.30
CA ALA A 78 6.36 19.37 62.68
C ALA A 78 7.44 20.48 62.75
N THR A 79 7.22 21.49 63.58
CA THR A 79 8.25 22.49 63.89
C THR A 79 8.98 22.07 65.17
N LEU A 80 10.29 21.84 65.05
CA LEU A 80 11.16 21.69 66.22
C LEU A 80 11.71 23.07 66.60
N VAL A 81 11.78 23.35 67.90
CA VAL A 81 12.42 24.55 68.46
C VAL A 81 13.47 24.11 69.46
N VAL A 82 14.70 24.61 69.30
CA VAL A 82 15.82 24.27 70.17
C VAL A 82 16.39 25.54 70.78
N TRP A 83 16.52 25.54 72.11
CA TRP A 83 17.12 26.61 72.90
C TRP A 83 18.48 26.16 73.41
N THR A 84 19.51 26.98 73.19
CA THR A 84 20.86 26.76 73.72
C THR A 84 21.11 27.59 74.97
N LYS A 85 22.08 27.19 75.82
CA LYS A 85 22.48 27.96 77.02
C LYS A 85 22.99 29.38 76.69
N GLY A 86 23.34 29.66 75.43
CA GLY A 86 23.69 31.00 74.94
C GLY A 86 22.48 31.89 74.61
N GLY A 87 21.25 31.44 74.88
CA GLY A 87 20.01 32.20 74.61
C GLY A 87 19.56 32.21 73.15
N GLN A 88 20.36 31.66 72.23
CA GLN A 88 19.97 31.48 70.84
C GLN A 88 18.88 30.41 70.70
N ARG A 89 18.00 30.62 69.71
CA ARG A 89 16.87 29.76 69.36
C ARG A 89 16.99 29.39 67.89
N THR A 90 16.86 28.10 67.58
CA THR A 90 16.82 27.61 66.20
C THR A 90 15.48 26.92 65.96
N PHE A 91 14.84 27.26 64.84
CA PHE A 91 13.63 26.61 64.35
C PHE A 91 14.00 25.62 63.24
N TYR A 92 13.39 24.44 63.24
CA TYR A 92 13.44 23.51 62.12
C TYR A 92 12.03 23.20 61.66
N ASN A 93 11.77 23.36 60.37
CA ASN A 93 10.56 22.88 59.73
C ASN A 93 10.83 21.46 59.22
N VAL A 94 10.38 20.48 60.00
CA VAL A 94 10.64 19.06 59.73
C VAL A 94 9.47 18.45 58.97
N SER A 95 9.70 18.03 57.72
CA SER A 95 8.72 17.23 56.96
C SER A 95 9.09 15.75 57.05
N VAL A 96 8.17 14.91 57.52
CA VAL A 96 8.35 13.46 57.63
C VAL A 96 7.58 12.77 56.50
N ASP A 97 8.33 12.31 55.50
CA ASP A 97 7.80 11.65 54.29
C ASP A 97 7.71 10.12 54.44
N MET A 98 6.89 9.48 53.59
CA MET A 98 6.73 8.02 53.59
C MET A 98 7.93 7.29 52.96
N ASN A 99 8.32 6.16 53.54
CA ASN A 99 9.43 5.34 53.05
C ASN A 99 9.06 4.58 51.76
N VAL A 100 9.26 5.20 50.60
CA VAL A 100 9.06 4.60 49.27
C VAL A 100 10.25 3.78 48.76
N ASP A 101 11.36 3.68 49.51
CA ASP A 101 12.55 2.95 49.07
C ASP A 101 12.33 1.44 48.85
N PRO A 102 11.51 0.72 49.64
CA PRO A 102 11.15 -0.68 49.36
C PRO A 102 10.34 -0.83 48.07
N LEU A 103 9.35 0.04 47.85
CA LEU A 103 8.52 0.05 46.64
C LEU A 103 9.35 0.34 45.38
N ARG A 104 10.32 1.26 45.46
CA ARG A 104 11.28 1.53 44.36
C ARG A 104 12.09 0.30 43.97
N ARG A 105 12.52 -0.51 44.93
CA ARG A 105 13.24 -1.77 44.66
C ARG A 105 12.33 -2.79 44.01
N LEU A 106 11.16 -3.05 44.60
CA LEU A 106 10.19 -4.01 44.08
C LEU A 106 9.73 -3.68 42.65
N LEU A 107 9.49 -2.39 42.34
CA LEU A 107 9.13 -1.96 40.99
C LEU A 107 10.28 -2.19 40.00
N LYS A 108 11.53 -1.92 40.39
CA LYS A 108 12.71 -2.13 39.53
C LYS A 108 13.07 -3.61 39.35
N GLU A 109 12.78 -4.45 40.34
CA GLU A 109 12.91 -5.91 40.27
C GLU A 109 11.80 -6.54 39.41
N SER A 110 10.58 -6.00 39.49
CA SER A 110 9.42 -6.46 38.69
C SER A 110 9.45 -5.99 37.24
N PHE A 111 9.98 -4.78 36.99
CA PHE A 111 9.98 -4.12 35.67
C PHE A 111 11.36 -3.53 35.33
N PRO A 112 12.41 -4.35 35.17
CA PRO A 112 13.78 -3.86 34.96
C PRO A 112 13.99 -3.08 33.66
N SER A 113 13.07 -3.20 32.69
CA SER A 113 13.12 -2.55 31.37
C SER A 113 12.33 -1.24 31.29
N GLU A 114 11.64 -0.82 32.35
CA GLU A 114 10.67 0.30 32.34
C GLU A 114 11.17 1.47 33.22
N ASP A 115 10.96 2.71 32.79
CA ASP A 115 11.28 3.89 33.61
C ASP A 115 10.11 4.22 34.54
N ILE A 116 9.97 3.44 35.62
CA ILE A 116 8.94 3.63 36.66
C ILE A 116 9.60 4.15 37.94
N ARG A 117 9.21 5.36 38.38
CA ARG A 117 9.73 5.99 39.59
C ARG A 117 8.61 6.32 40.58
N ALA A 118 8.70 5.75 41.79
CA ALA A 118 7.83 6.07 42.91
C ALA A 118 8.36 7.28 43.71
N VAL A 119 7.48 8.26 43.95
CA VAL A 119 7.77 9.49 44.70
C VAL A 119 6.74 9.65 45.81
N SER A 120 7.20 9.87 47.04
CA SER A 120 6.35 10.24 48.17
C SER A 120 5.84 11.67 48.03
N SER A 121 4.54 11.89 48.24
CA SER A 121 3.91 13.20 48.26
C SER A 121 2.92 13.26 49.43
N ARG A 122 3.38 13.75 50.58
CA ARG A 122 2.63 13.71 51.86
C ARG A 122 2.14 12.28 52.15
N ASP A 123 0.84 12.07 52.27
CA ASP A 123 0.16 10.79 52.53
C ASP A 123 -0.16 10.00 51.24
N SER A 124 0.65 10.13 50.18
CA SER A 124 0.42 9.48 48.89
C SER A 124 1.70 9.11 48.15
N VAL A 125 1.59 8.17 47.19
CA VAL A 125 2.65 7.86 46.24
C VAL A 125 2.25 8.27 44.83
N ALA A 126 3.06 9.09 44.18
CA ALA A 126 3.00 9.28 42.74
C ALA A 126 3.87 8.25 42.03
N LEU A 127 3.30 7.52 41.07
CA LEU A 127 4.04 6.76 40.07
C LEU A 127 4.24 7.64 38.85
N ILE A 128 5.50 8.00 38.57
CA ILE A 128 5.88 8.92 37.50
C ILE A 128 6.86 8.19 36.58
N GLY A 129 6.67 8.28 35.27
CA GLY A 129 7.49 7.49 34.36
C GLY A 129 6.97 7.30 32.94
N LYS A 130 7.65 6.40 32.23
CA LYS A 130 7.26 5.89 30.91
C LYS A 130 7.14 4.37 30.96
N VAL A 131 6.04 3.85 30.40
CA VAL A 131 5.75 2.41 30.34
C VAL A 131 5.44 1.94 28.93
N SER A 132 5.84 0.73 28.58
CA SER A 132 5.62 0.14 27.24
C SER A 132 4.15 -0.09 26.87
N ASN A 133 3.31 -0.47 27.83
CA ASN A 133 1.89 -0.78 27.63
C ASN A 133 1.04 -0.47 28.88
N LYS A 134 -0.28 -0.62 28.75
CA LYS A 134 -1.24 -0.32 29.82
C LYS A 134 -1.20 -1.37 30.93
N GLU A 135 -0.96 -2.62 30.59
CA GLU A 135 -0.94 -3.77 31.49
C GLU A 135 0.21 -3.66 32.50
N VAL A 136 1.36 -3.10 32.10
CA VAL A 136 2.48 -2.73 32.98
C VAL A 136 2.07 -1.57 33.91
N SER A 137 1.39 -0.54 33.40
CA SER A 137 0.90 0.58 34.23
C SER A 137 -0.05 0.09 35.34
N ASP A 138 -1.02 -0.75 34.96
CA ASP A 138 -2.05 -1.25 35.89
C ASP A 138 -1.43 -2.22 36.91
N LYS A 139 -0.46 -3.06 36.53
CA LYS A 139 0.29 -3.91 37.47
C LYS A 139 1.16 -3.08 38.43
N ALA A 140 1.87 -2.07 37.93
CA ALA A 140 2.70 -1.18 38.76
C ALA A 140 1.84 -0.38 39.76
N PHE A 141 0.66 0.07 39.34
CA PHE A 141 -0.33 0.70 40.19
C PHE A 141 -0.84 -0.24 41.30
N ASN A 142 -1.18 -1.50 40.96
CA ASN A 142 -1.61 -2.50 41.94
C ASN A 142 -0.49 -2.85 42.95
N LEU A 143 0.77 -2.91 42.52
CA LEU A 143 1.91 -3.05 43.43
C LEU A 143 2.08 -1.84 44.37
N ALA A 144 1.84 -0.61 43.89
CA ALA A 144 1.87 0.56 44.77
C ALA A 144 0.68 0.59 45.76
N GLN A 145 -0.50 0.08 45.36
CA GLN A 145 -1.66 -0.01 46.24
C GLN A 145 -1.44 -0.94 47.45
N SER A 146 -0.54 -1.93 47.35
CA SER A 146 -0.19 -2.76 48.53
C SER A 146 0.68 -2.03 49.56
N PHE A 147 1.22 -0.84 49.25
CA PHE A 147 2.00 -0.01 50.17
C PHE A 147 1.21 1.21 50.70
N THR A 148 0.28 1.77 49.92
CA THR A 148 -0.63 2.83 50.40
C THR A 148 -1.96 2.82 49.68
N LYS A 149 -3.02 3.27 50.36
CA LYS A 149 -4.36 3.47 49.79
C LYS A 149 -4.37 4.60 48.75
N ASN A 150 -3.46 5.57 48.87
CA ASN A 150 -3.44 6.80 48.09
C ASN A 150 -2.32 6.75 47.03
N VAL A 151 -2.63 6.21 45.84
CA VAL A 151 -1.69 6.16 44.71
C VAL A 151 -2.18 7.06 43.58
N ALA A 152 -1.34 8.01 43.16
CA ALA A 152 -1.54 8.79 41.95
C ALA A 152 -0.78 8.12 40.79
N ASN A 153 -1.51 7.63 39.79
CA ASN A 153 -0.90 7.12 38.55
C ASN A 153 -0.63 8.29 37.60
N SER A 154 0.64 8.58 37.32
CA SER A 154 1.12 9.55 36.33
C SER A 154 2.13 8.89 35.37
N LEU A 155 1.99 7.59 35.14
CA LEU A 155 2.75 6.84 34.16
C LEU A 155 2.23 7.17 32.76
N SER A 156 3.12 7.73 31.93
CA SER A 156 2.83 7.96 30.52
C SER A 156 3.10 6.69 29.71
N LEU A 157 2.21 6.34 28.79
CA LEU A 157 2.52 5.35 27.78
C LEU A 157 3.64 5.89 26.88
N ASN A 158 4.66 5.09 26.62
CA ASN A 158 5.48 5.32 25.42
C ASN A 158 4.54 5.31 24.21
N ALA A 159 4.71 6.27 23.29
CA ALA A 159 4.02 6.21 22.01
C ALA A 159 4.33 4.86 21.36
N ALA A 160 3.29 4.13 20.95
CA ALA A 160 3.46 2.81 20.37
C ALA A 160 4.47 2.88 19.22
N PRO A 161 5.43 1.93 19.11
CA PRO A 161 6.38 1.93 18.02
C PRO A 161 5.60 1.91 16.71
N ILE A 162 5.96 2.80 15.78
CA ILE A 162 5.24 2.95 14.51
C ILE A 162 5.23 1.60 13.80
N ASP A 163 4.03 1.04 13.57
CA ASP A 163 3.90 -0.25 12.91
C ASP A 163 4.61 -0.21 11.56
N LYS A 164 5.45 -1.21 11.30
CA LYS A 164 6.14 -1.34 10.02
C LYS A 164 5.11 -1.44 8.90
N GLN A 165 5.23 -0.56 7.93
CA GLN A 165 4.47 -0.61 6.69
C GLN A 165 5.30 -1.31 5.62
N ILE A 166 4.62 -2.04 4.75
CA ILE A 166 5.21 -2.75 3.62
C ILE A 166 4.60 -2.12 2.37
N LEU A 167 5.43 -1.53 1.53
CA LEU A 167 5.06 -1.14 0.17
C LEU A 167 5.26 -2.35 -0.74
N LEU A 168 4.18 -2.83 -1.34
CA LEU A 168 4.23 -3.84 -2.38
C LEU A 168 4.22 -3.16 -3.75
N ARG A 169 5.29 -3.38 -4.52
CA ARG A 169 5.34 -3.04 -5.95
C ARG A 169 5.15 -4.30 -6.77
N VAL A 170 4.06 -4.37 -7.53
CA VAL A 170 3.82 -5.48 -8.48
C VAL A 170 4.02 -4.94 -9.90
N LYS A 171 4.60 -5.75 -10.79
CA LYS A 171 4.63 -5.48 -12.23
C LYS A 171 4.01 -6.67 -12.95
N PHE A 172 2.89 -6.42 -13.62
CA PHE A 172 2.22 -7.37 -14.51
C PHE A 172 2.57 -6.99 -15.95
N ALA A 173 3.27 -7.88 -16.66
CA ALA A 173 3.67 -7.69 -18.04
C ALA A 173 3.11 -8.83 -18.90
N GLU A 174 2.27 -8.49 -19.87
CA GLU A 174 1.68 -9.40 -20.83
C GLU A 174 1.98 -8.94 -22.26
N LEU A 175 2.26 -9.90 -23.12
CA LEU A 175 2.66 -9.71 -24.51
C LEU A 175 2.00 -10.78 -25.37
N ASP A 176 0.88 -10.42 -26.01
CA ASP A 176 0.23 -11.24 -27.03
C ASP A 176 0.76 -10.84 -28.42
N ARG A 177 1.09 -11.86 -29.21
CA ARG A 177 1.62 -11.76 -30.56
C ARG A 177 0.88 -12.73 -31.45
N THR A 178 0.02 -12.20 -32.32
CA THR A 178 -0.67 -12.98 -33.36
C THR A 178 -0.08 -12.66 -34.73
N LYS A 179 0.50 -13.67 -35.37
CA LYS A 179 0.98 -13.64 -36.75
C LYS A 179 0.11 -14.54 -37.62
N GLU A 180 -0.41 -14.01 -38.72
CA GLU A 180 -1.26 -14.71 -39.67
C GLU A 180 -0.62 -14.63 -41.06
N THR A 181 -0.45 -15.77 -41.73
CA THR A 181 0.12 -15.84 -43.08
C THR A 181 -0.77 -16.69 -43.98
N GLN A 182 -1.42 -16.01 -44.93
CA GLN A 182 -2.37 -16.58 -45.89
C GLN A 182 -1.78 -16.57 -47.30
N PHE A 183 -1.75 -17.74 -47.94
CA PHE A 183 -1.41 -17.88 -49.35
C PHE A 183 -2.43 -18.78 -50.06
N GLY A 184 -3.02 -18.31 -51.16
CA GLY A 184 -3.89 -19.13 -52.00
C GLY A 184 -4.12 -18.51 -53.37
N VAL A 185 -4.51 -19.37 -54.33
CA VAL A 185 -4.78 -18.96 -55.71
C VAL A 185 -6.16 -19.47 -56.12
N ASN A 186 -7.01 -18.56 -56.60
CA ASN A 186 -8.29 -18.88 -57.22
C ASN A 186 -8.18 -18.56 -58.72
N LEU A 187 -8.42 -19.55 -59.58
CA LEU A 187 -8.39 -19.39 -61.03
C LEU A 187 -9.81 -19.32 -61.59
N LEU A 188 -10.04 -18.44 -62.55
CA LEU A 188 -11.30 -18.30 -63.28
C LEU A 188 -11.05 -18.33 -64.79
N SER A 189 -12.04 -18.76 -65.56
CA SER A 189 -12.10 -18.61 -67.01
C SER A 189 -13.41 -17.95 -67.40
N THR A 190 -13.32 -16.85 -68.15
CA THR A 190 -14.46 -16.05 -68.64
C THR A 190 -15.12 -16.63 -69.88
N GLY A 191 -14.82 -17.89 -70.23
CA GLY A 191 -15.51 -18.61 -71.30
C GLY A 191 -14.69 -18.76 -72.58
N ALA A 192 -13.54 -19.42 -72.51
CA ALA A 192 -13.03 -20.11 -73.70
C ALA A 192 -14.15 -21.02 -74.26
N THR A 193 -14.44 -20.91 -75.56
CA THR A 193 -15.58 -21.59 -76.21
C THR A 193 -16.90 -21.50 -75.42
N ASN A 194 -17.25 -20.30 -74.93
CA ASN A 194 -18.47 -19.99 -74.16
C ASN A 194 -18.65 -20.79 -72.84
N THR A 195 -17.63 -21.50 -72.37
CA THR A 195 -17.72 -22.39 -71.20
C THR A 195 -16.99 -21.75 -70.01
N ILE A 196 -17.75 -21.08 -69.14
CA ILE A 196 -17.23 -20.46 -67.92
C ILE A 196 -16.80 -21.55 -66.92
N GLY A 197 -15.66 -21.35 -66.26
CA GLY A 197 -15.13 -22.30 -65.28
C GLY A 197 -14.39 -21.60 -64.14
N ARG A 198 -14.42 -22.19 -62.94
CA ARG A 198 -13.71 -21.69 -61.76
C ARG A 198 -13.04 -22.84 -61.01
N VAL A 199 -11.79 -22.62 -60.61
CA VAL A 199 -10.98 -23.56 -59.84
C VAL A 199 -10.53 -22.87 -58.56
N THR A 200 -11.06 -23.31 -57.43
CA THR A 200 -10.89 -22.68 -56.11
C THR A 200 -10.85 -23.76 -55.02
N THR A 201 -10.16 -23.49 -53.91
CA THR A 201 -10.22 -24.33 -52.71
C THR A 201 -11.36 -23.97 -51.76
N GLN A 202 -12.20 -22.97 -52.10
CA GLN A 202 -13.31 -22.44 -51.29
C GLN A 202 -12.93 -21.85 -49.91
N GLN A 203 -11.64 -21.80 -49.57
CA GLN A 203 -11.15 -21.37 -48.25
C GLN A 203 -11.14 -19.84 -48.04
N PHE A 204 -11.18 -19.04 -49.11
CA PHE A 204 -11.23 -17.58 -49.04
C PHE A 204 -12.47 -17.03 -49.74
N GLY A 205 -12.95 -15.88 -49.26
CA GLY A 205 -14.02 -15.12 -49.90
C GLY A 205 -13.67 -14.84 -51.36
N ASN A 206 -14.54 -15.27 -52.28
CA ASN A 206 -14.29 -15.10 -53.71
C ASN A 206 -14.43 -13.62 -54.11
N GLY A 207 -13.61 -13.19 -55.09
CA GLY A 207 -14.10 -12.22 -56.06
C GLY A 207 -15.32 -12.86 -56.74
N SER A 208 -16.50 -12.31 -56.47
CA SER A 208 -17.75 -12.99 -56.75
C SER A 208 -18.21 -12.71 -58.18
N ALA A 209 -17.75 -13.59 -59.07
CA ALA A 209 -18.38 -13.87 -60.35
C ALA A 209 -19.79 -14.45 -60.13
N THR A 210 -20.76 -13.57 -59.88
CA THR A 210 -22.18 -13.91 -59.97
C THR A 210 -22.59 -13.90 -61.43
N LEU A 211 -22.89 -15.07 -61.99
CA LEU A 211 -23.82 -15.13 -63.11
C LEU A 211 -25.20 -14.77 -62.56
N ASP A 212 -25.53 -13.49 -62.60
CA ASP A 212 -26.92 -13.07 -62.49
C ASP A 212 -27.72 -13.60 -63.71
N GLN A 213 -29.03 -13.66 -63.56
CA GLN A 213 -29.96 -14.48 -64.31
C GLN A 213 -29.74 -14.51 -65.84
N LEU A 214 -29.71 -15.73 -66.42
CA LEU A 214 -29.56 -16.00 -67.85
C LEU A 214 -30.78 -15.51 -68.68
N ASN A 215 -30.87 -14.20 -68.90
CA ASN A 215 -31.85 -13.60 -69.80
C ASN A 215 -31.46 -13.85 -71.28
N VAL A 216 -31.96 -14.95 -71.82
CA VAL A 216 -31.76 -15.35 -73.23
C VAL A 216 -32.49 -14.37 -74.18
N GLY A 217 -31.79 -13.33 -74.61
CA GLY A 217 -32.30 -12.36 -75.59
C GLY A 217 -31.39 -11.14 -75.82
N THR A 218 -30.64 -10.72 -74.81
CA THR A 218 -29.63 -9.66 -74.90
C THR A 218 -28.29 -10.14 -74.33
N GLY A 219 -27.18 -9.58 -74.81
CA GLY A 219 -25.84 -10.06 -74.47
C GLY A 219 -25.56 -10.03 -72.96
N ALA A 220 -25.08 -11.15 -72.42
CA ALA A 220 -24.86 -11.32 -70.99
C ALA A 220 -23.79 -10.33 -70.46
N ALA A 221 -24.21 -9.41 -69.59
CA ALA A 221 -23.31 -8.53 -68.87
C ALA A 221 -22.75 -9.26 -67.63
N ILE A 222 -21.43 -9.43 -67.57
CA ILE A 222 -20.75 -10.09 -66.44
C ILE A 222 -20.47 -9.05 -65.36
N GLN A 223 -21.16 -9.15 -64.21
CA GLN A 223 -20.94 -8.26 -63.07
C GLN A 223 -20.06 -8.94 -62.00
N GLU A 224 -18.75 -8.71 -62.09
CA GLU A 224 -17.76 -9.17 -61.12
C GLU A 224 -17.77 -8.28 -59.87
N THR A 225 -18.13 -8.84 -58.71
CA THR A 225 -18.08 -8.11 -57.43
C THR A 225 -16.83 -8.47 -56.62
N ILE A 226 -15.86 -7.56 -56.54
CA ILE A 226 -14.62 -7.78 -55.78
C ILE A 226 -14.90 -7.51 -54.29
N SER A 227 -15.19 -8.58 -53.53
CA SER A 227 -15.58 -8.50 -52.11
C SER A 227 -14.42 -8.38 -51.12
N ASP A 228 -13.19 -8.69 -51.53
CA ASP A 228 -11.97 -8.61 -50.70
C ASP A 228 -10.85 -7.92 -51.50
N ALA A 229 -10.54 -6.69 -51.10
CA ALA A 229 -9.69 -5.75 -51.85
C ALA A 229 -8.18 -6.04 -51.75
N LEU A 230 -7.75 -7.01 -50.94
CA LEU A 230 -6.34 -7.36 -50.75
C LEU A 230 -5.84 -8.46 -51.72
N ASN A 231 -6.70 -8.90 -52.66
CA ASN A 231 -6.37 -9.92 -53.64
C ASN A 231 -5.73 -9.32 -54.89
N ILE A 232 -4.55 -9.81 -55.27
CA ILE A 232 -3.91 -9.42 -56.54
C ILE A 232 -4.66 -10.11 -57.68
N PHE A 233 -5.36 -9.33 -58.49
CA PHE A 233 -6.03 -9.82 -59.70
C PHE A 233 -5.12 -9.67 -60.93
N ALA A 234 -4.95 -10.77 -61.67
CA ALA A 234 -4.27 -10.80 -62.95
C ALA A 234 -5.17 -11.45 -64.02
N PHE A 235 -5.42 -10.76 -65.14
CA PHE A 235 -6.27 -11.23 -66.22
C PHE A 235 -5.51 -11.29 -67.56
N ARG A 236 -5.78 -12.33 -68.35
CA ARG A 236 -5.25 -12.55 -69.71
C ARG A 236 -6.41 -12.65 -70.70
N PRO A 237 -6.81 -11.54 -71.35
CA PRO A 237 -7.91 -11.51 -72.30
C PRO A 237 -7.72 -12.47 -73.48
N ASP A 238 -6.47 -12.68 -73.89
CA ASP A 238 -6.06 -13.58 -74.98
C ASP A 238 -6.32 -15.07 -74.69
N LEU A 239 -6.41 -15.44 -73.41
CA LEU A 239 -6.68 -16.82 -72.97
C LEU A 239 -8.04 -16.96 -72.29
N ASN A 240 -8.77 -15.86 -72.07
CA ASN A 240 -9.95 -15.80 -71.21
C ASN A 240 -9.70 -16.40 -69.80
N ILE A 241 -8.52 -16.18 -69.22
CA ILE A 241 -8.14 -16.69 -67.89
C ILE A 241 -7.83 -15.52 -66.95
N GLY A 242 -8.39 -15.59 -65.74
CA GLY A 242 -8.03 -14.74 -64.61
C GLY A 242 -7.49 -15.55 -63.43
N ALA A 243 -6.68 -14.90 -62.60
CA ALA A 243 -6.19 -15.42 -61.33
C ALA A 243 -6.33 -14.35 -60.24
N PHE A 244 -6.95 -14.72 -59.12
CA PHE A 244 -6.83 -13.99 -57.87
C PHE A 244 -5.76 -14.67 -57.01
N ILE A 245 -4.77 -13.92 -56.56
CA ILE A 245 -3.73 -14.39 -55.63
C ILE A 245 -3.93 -13.67 -54.31
N LYS A 246 -4.26 -14.43 -53.25
CA LYS A 246 -4.19 -13.94 -51.88
C LYS A 246 -2.81 -14.25 -51.31
N ALA A 247 -2.11 -13.23 -50.85
CA ALA A 247 -0.78 -13.33 -50.26
C ALA A 247 -0.67 -12.28 -49.14
N LEU A 248 -1.28 -12.59 -47.98
CA LEU A 248 -1.36 -11.70 -46.83
C LEU A 248 -0.41 -12.19 -45.73
N GLN A 249 0.36 -11.27 -45.15
CA GLN A 249 1.04 -11.45 -43.87
C GLN A 249 0.56 -10.32 -42.95
N GLN A 250 -0.09 -10.70 -41.85
CA GLN A 250 -0.59 -9.79 -40.83
C GLN A 250 0.11 -10.11 -39.51
N GLU A 251 0.58 -9.07 -38.82
CA GLU A 251 1.21 -9.18 -37.50
C GLU A 251 0.54 -8.20 -36.55
N SER A 252 0.02 -8.72 -35.44
CA SER A 252 -0.58 -7.97 -34.35
C SER A 252 0.23 -8.20 -33.09
N ILE A 253 0.56 -7.12 -32.38
CA ILE A 253 1.28 -7.16 -31.11
C ILE A 253 0.51 -6.31 -30.11
N LEU A 254 0.01 -6.94 -29.06
CA LEU A 254 -0.61 -6.29 -27.91
C LEU A 254 0.33 -6.43 -26.71
N GLN A 255 0.66 -5.30 -26.08
CA GLN A 255 1.43 -5.26 -24.84
C GLN A 255 0.61 -4.60 -23.75
N ILE A 256 0.51 -5.25 -22.59
CA ILE A 256 -0.12 -4.73 -21.39
C ILE A 256 0.94 -4.67 -20.29
N LEU A 257 1.15 -3.49 -19.72
CA LEU A 257 1.99 -3.31 -18.53
C LEU A 257 1.16 -2.59 -17.46
N ALA A 258 1.03 -3.22 -16.29
CA ALA A 258 0.38 -2.64 -15.13
C ALA A 258 1.31 -2.70 -13.92
N GLU A 259 1.47 -1.56 -13.23
CA GLU A 259 2.33 -1.44 -12.05
C GLU A 259 1.53 -0.96 -10.83
N PRO A 260 0.63 -1.79 -10.26
CA PRO A 260 -0.09 -1.44 -9.04
C PRO A 260 0.87 -1.42 -7.85
N ASN A 261 0.79 -0.33 -7.07
CA ASN A 261 1.58 -0.10 -5.87
C ASN A 261 0.62 0.07 -4.69
N LEU A 262 0.78 -0.72 -3.63
CA LEU A 262 -0.11 -0.71 -2.47
C LEU A 262 0.69 -0.82 -1.17
N VAL A 263 0.29 -0.09 -0.14
CA VAL A 263 0.92 -0.11 1.18
C VAL A 263 0.00 -0.80 2.17
N ALA A 264 0.55 -1.72 2.97
CA ALA A 264 -0.17 -2.40 4.06
C ALA A 264 0.64 -2.36 5.35
N THR A 265 -0.05 -2.38 6.50
CA THR A 265 0.59 -2.56 7.81
C THR A 265 0.92 -4.03 8.04
N ASN A 266 2.00 -4.32 8.77
CA ASN A 266 2.35 -5.68 9.18
C ASN A 266 1.15 -6.44 9.78
N GLY A 267 0.81 -7.61 9.22
CA GLY A 267 -0.31 -8.45 9.64
C GLY A 267 -1.70 -7.93 9.27
N LYS A 268 -1.82 -6.99 8.32
CA LYS A 268 -3.11 -6.46 7.82
C LYS A 268 -3.25 -6.67 6.32
N GLU A 269 -4.42 -7.14 5.91
CA GLU A 269 -4.79 -7.21 4.49
C GLU A 269 -4.98 -5.80 3.90
N ALA A 270 -4.50 -5.60 2.67
CA ALA A 270 -4.83 -4.43 1.85
C ALA A 270 -5.41 -4.88 0.50
N TYR A 271 -6.46 -4.16 0.07
CA TYR A 271 -7.22 -4.39 -1.15
C TYR A 271 -7.03 -3.23 -2.13
N PHE A 272 -6.85 -3.54 -3.41
CA PHE A 272 -6.76 -2.57 -4.49
C PHE A 272 -7.50 -3.09 -5.73
N LEU A 273 -8.34 -2.23 -6.31
CA LEU A 273 -9.06 -2.49 -7.56
C LEU A 273 -8.95 -1.27 -8.47
N VAL A 274 -8.55 -1.49 -9.72
CA VAL A 274 -8.58 -0.48 -10.79
C VAL A 274 -9.21 -1.10 -12.03
N GLY A 275 -10.33 -0.55 -12.46
CA GLY A 275 -11.13 -1.06 -13.56
C GLY A 275 -12.56 -0.51 -13.49
N GLY A 276 -13.56 -1.37 -13.65
CA GLY A 276 -14.96 -0.99 -13.53
C GLY A 276 -15.88 -2.19 -13.33
N GLU A 277 -17.18 -1.97 -13.42
CA GLU A 277 -18.18 -3.04 -13.43
C GLU A 277 -18.90 -3.09 -14.78
N PHE A 278 -19.24 -4.29 -15.26
CA PHE A 278 -20.11 -4.46 -16.43
C PHE A 278 -21.43 -5.17 -16.06
N PRO A 279 -22.56 -4.80 -16.67
CA PRO A 279 -23.86 -5.40 -16.40
C PRO A 279 -24.02 -6.75 -17.13
N VAL A 280 -24.33 -7.80 -16.37
CA VAL A 280 -24.70 -9.12 -16.90
C VAL A 280 -26.20 -9.35 -16.67
N PRO A 281 -27.03 -9.50 -17.73
CA PRO A 281 -28.43 -9.84 -17.57
C PRO A 281 -28.57 -11.30 -17.13
N VAL A 282 -29.34 -11.54 -16.08
CA VAL A 282 -29.67 -12.87 -15.54
C VAL A 282 -31.19 -13.06 -15.48
N LEU A 283 -31.66 -14.23 -15.92
CA LEU A 283 -33.08 -14.58 -15.89
C LEU A 283 -33.49 -14.99 -14.48
N GLN A 284 -34.49 -14.33 -13.91
CA GLN A 284 -35.00 -14.66 -12.58
C GLN A 284 -36.00 -15.82 -12.68
N GLY A 285 -35.67 -16.96 -12.05
CA GLY A 285 -36.56 -18.11 -11.97
C GLY A 285 -37.73 -17.84 -11.01
N GLY A 286 -38.93 -17.61 -11.56
CA GLY A 286 -40.15 -17.33 -10.80
C GLY A 286 -41.39 -17.33 -11.70
N GLY A 287 -42.59 -17.20 -11.11
CA GLY A 287 -43.87 -17.40 -11.80
C GLY A 287 -44.16 -16.50 -13.01
N ASN A 288 -43.47 -15.36 -13.14
CA ASN A 288 -43.45 -14.55 -14.35
C ASN A 288 -42.20 -14.88 -15.18
N SER A 289 -42.32 -15.85 -16.09
CA SER A 289 -41.28 -16.17 -17.07
C SER A 289 -40.87 -14.95 -17.89
N GLY A 290 -39.62 -14.48 -17.74
CA GLY A 290 -39.06 -13.38 -18.52
C GLY A 290 -38.55 -12.17 -17.73
N ALA A 291 -38.62 -12.17 -16.40
CA ALA A 291 -38.00 -11.12 -15.59
C ALA A 291 -36.46 -11.14 -15.70
N VAL A 292 -35.88 -10.14 -16.37
CA VAL A 292 -34.43 -9.93 -16.47
C VAL A 292 -33.96 -9.04 -15.32
N THR A 293 -33.09 -9.58 -14.47
CA THR A 293 -32.35 -8.82 -13.47
C THR A 293 -30.95 -8.50 -14.01
N VAL A 294 -30.35 -7.39 -13.61
CA VAL A 294 -28.95 -7.05 -13.95
C VAL A 294 -28.05 -7.37 -12.75
N GLN A 295 -27.07 -8.25 -12.93
CA GLN A 295 -25.98 -8.47 -11.99
C GLN A 295 -24.74 -7.73 -12.50
N PHE A 296 -24.20 -6.79 -11.73
CA PHE A 296 -22.90 -6.19 -12.01
C PHE A 296 -21.76 -7.14 -11.69
N ARG A 297 -20.71 -7.11 -12.49
CA ARG A 297 -19.45 -7.85 -12.25
C ARG A 297 -18.26 -6.93 -12.46
N GLU A 298 -17.37 -6.89 -11.46
CA GLU A 298 -16.09 -6.19 -11.54
C GLU A 298 -15.19 -6.79 -12.63
N PHE A 299 -14.42 -5.96 -13.29
CA PHE A 299 -13.28 -6.34 -14.14
C PHE A 299 -12.14 -5.33 -13.96
N GLY A 300 -10.91 -5.76 -14.27
CA GLY A 300 -9.71 -4.92 -14.24
C GLY A 300 -8.58 -5.54 -13.43
N ILE A 301 -7.72 -4.71 -12.85
CA ILE A 301 -6.59 -5.11 -12.02
C ILE A 301 -7.07 -5.16 -10.56
N LYS A 302 -7.09 -6.35 -9.96
CA LYS A 302 -7.41 -6.60 -8.56
C LYS A 302 -6.20 -7.20 -7.86
N LEU A 303 -5.78 -6.58 -6.77
CA LEU A 303 -4.63 -6.97 -5.96
C LEU A 303 -5.04 -7.01 -4.49
N ILE A 304 -4.84 -8.15 -3.85
CA ILE A 304 -5.02 -8.35 -2.41
C ILE A 304 -3.69 -8.89 -1.87
N PHE A 305 -3.16 -8.26 -0.82
CA PHE A 305 -1.99 -8.81 -0.13
C PHE A 305 -2.06 -8.62 1.38
N THR A 306 -1.54 -9.61 2.10
CA THR A 306 -1.42 -9.60 3.56
C THR A 306 0.04 -9.91 3.92
N PRO A 307 0.85 -8.90 4.29
CA PRO A 307 2.26 -9.10 4.61
C PRO A 307 2.48 -9.43 6.09
N PHE A 308 3.57 -10.14 6.36
CA PHE A 308 4.07 -10.46 7.70
C PHE A 308 5.60 -10.42 7.71
N VAL A 309 6.17 -9.52 8.50
CA VAL A 309 7.62 -9.39 8.70
C VAL A 309 8.08 -10.46 9.69
N THR A 310 9.00 -11.33 9.27
CA THR A 310 9.54 -12.42 10.09
C THR A 310 10.69 -11.94 10.98
N GLU A 311 11.08 -12.79 11.94
CA GLU A 311 12.29 -12.60 12.76
C GLU A 311 13.58 -12.58 11.91
N ASN A 312 13.58 -13.28 10.77
CA ASN A 312 14.71 -13.32 9.82
C ASN A 312 14.86 -12.03 8.98
N LYS A 313 14.00 -11.01 9.21
CA LYS A 313 13.88 -9.79 8.39
C LYS A 313 13.41 -10.05 6.95
N THR A 314 12.88 -11.23 6.67
CA THR A 314 12.13 -11.51 5.45
C THR A 314 10.67 -11.04 5.59
N ILE A 315 10.00 -10.90 4.47
CA ILE A 315 8.62 -10.44 4.35
C ILE A 315 7.85 -11.60 3.73
N LYS A 316 7.12 -12.35 4.56
CA LYS A 316 6.20 -13.38 4.09
C LYS A 316 4.89 -12.71 3.69
N MET A 317 4.31 -13.07 2.56
CA MET A 317 3.10 -12.44 2.03
C MET A 317 2.19 -13.49 1.41
N HIS A 318 0.93 -13.50 1.84
CA HIS A 318 -0.13 -14.14 1.07
C HIS A 318 -0.62 -13.13 0.02
N LEU A 319 -0.63 -13.55 -1.24
CA LEU A 319 -0.90 -12.70 -2.40
C LEU A 319 -2.02 -13.31 -3.23
N LYS A 320 -3.03 -12.50 -3.57
CA LYS A 320 -4.05 -12.81 -4.57
C LYS A 320 -4.03 -11.71 -5.63
N GLN A 321 -3.70 -12.06 -6.86
CA GLN A 321 -3.66 -11.13 -7.99
C GLN A 321 -4.57 -11.61 -9.12
N GLU A 322 -5.31 -10.68 -9.71
CA GLU A 322 -6.17 -10.91 -10.85
C GLU A 322 -6.07 -9.72 -11.81
N VAL A 323 -5.92 -10.01 -13.09
CA VAL A 323 -6.10 -9.04 -14.17
C VAL A 323 -7.17 -9.59 -15.09
N SER A 324 -8.25 -8.84 -15.27
CA SER A 324 -9.35 -9.18 -16.16
C SER A 324 -9.71 -8.05 -17.12
N SER A 325 -10.11 -8.42 -18.34
CA SER A 325 -10.44 -7.50 -19.42
C SER A 325 -11.67 -7.98 -20.17
N LEU A 326 -12.49 -7.04 -20.64
CA LEU A 326 -13.67 -7.34 -21.46
C LEU A 326 -13.23 -7.77 -22.86
N ASP A 327 -13.67 -8.96 -23.26
CA ASP A 327 -13.48 -9.49 -24.61
C ASP A 327 -14.79 -9.42 -25.39
N PHE A 328 -14.79 -8.63 -26.46
CA PHE A 328 -15.95 -8.43 -27.33
C PHE A 328 -15.99 -9.38 -28.53
N ALA A 329 -14.92 -10.14 -28.79
CA ALA A 329 -14.85 -11.11 -29.89
C ALA A 329 -15.53 -12.44 -29.50
N ASP A 330 -15.24 -12.96 -28.31
CA ASP A 330 -15.90 -14.14 -27.74
C ASP A 330 -17.21 -13.79 -26.97
N GLY A 331 -17.76 -12.60 -27.20
CA GLY A 331 -18.98 -12.09 -26.55
C GLY A 331 -20.27 -12.72 -27.06
N VAL A 332 -21.27 -12.90 -26.18
CA VAL A 332 -22.58 -13.46 -26.52
C VAL A 332 -23.54 -12.34 -26.93
N SER A 333 -24.03 -12.38 -28.17
CA SER A 333 -25.08 -11.47 -28.65
C SER A 333 -26.49 -11.97 -28.26
N LEU A 334 -27.23 -11.19 -27.48
CA LEU A 334 -28.62 -11.46 -27.10
C LEU A 334 -29.51 -10.25 -27.45
N SER A 335 -30.45 -10.45 -28.37
CA SER A 335 -31.45 -9.43 -28.78
C SER A 335 -30.87 -8.05 -29.15
N GLY A 336 -29.67 -8.03 -29.75
CA GLY A 336 -28.96 -6.80 -30.15
C GLY A 336 -27.96 -6.25 -29.11
N PHE A 337 -27.94 -6.77 -27.89
CA PHE A 337 -26.92 -6.47 -26.89
C PHE A 337 -25.78 -7.49 -26.97
N VAL A 338 -24.53 -7.03 -26.96
CA VAL A 338 -23.35 -7.92 -26.83
C VAL A 338 -22.93 -7.94 -25.36
N ILE A 339 -22.98 -9.11 -24.74
CA ILE A 339 -22.43 -9.37 -23.42
C ILE A 339 -20.98 -9.83 -23.63
N PRO A 340 -19.96 -9.04 -23.31
CA PRO A 340 -18.57 -9.45 -23.52
C PRO A 340 -18.21 -10.66 -22.64
N ALA A 341 -17.32 -11.50 -23.15
CA ALA A 341 -16.61 -12.47 -22.32
C ALA A 341 -15.60 -11.76 -21.41
N LEU A 342 -15.09 -12.47 -20.40
CA LEU A 342 -14.14 -11.92 -19.44
C LEU A 342 -12.83 -12.69 -19.49
N SER A 343 -11.88 -12.21 -20.29
CA SER A 343 -10.51 -12.75 -20.29
C SER A 343 -9.88 -12.45 -18.91
N THR A 344 -9.59 -13.50 -18.15
CA THR A 344 -9.26 -13.42 -16.71
C THR A 344 -7.99 -14.19 -16.41
N ARG A 345 -7.01 -13.52 -15.81
CA ARG A 345 -5.70 -14.08 -15.40
C ARG A 345 -5.55 -13.91 -13.90
N ARG A 346 -5.82 -14.98 -13.15
CA ARG A 346 -5.76 -15.01 -11.67
C ARG A 346 -4.60 -15.88 -11.19
N THR A 347 -3.97 -15.49 -10.10
CA THR A 347 -3.02 -16.32 -9.33
C THR A 347 -3.22 -16.04 -7.84
N GLU A 348 -3.02 -17.07 -7.01
CA GLU A 348 -3.04 -16.98 -5.55
C GLU A 348 -1.87 -17.81 -5.01
N THR A 349 -1.07 -17.24 -4.10
CA THR A 349 0.19 -17.86 -3.65
C THR A 349 0.76 -17.20 -2.38
N ASP A 350 1.55 -17.97 -1.63
CA ASP A 350 2.34 -17.50 -0.50
C ASP A 350 3.81 -17.42 -0.87
N VAL A 351 4.44 -16.25 -0.67
CA VAL A 351 5.85 -16.01 -0.97
C VAL A 351 6.57 -15.42 0.22
N GLU A 352 7.87 -15.68 0.35
CA GLU A 352 8.72 -15.06 1.38
C GLU A 352 9.97 -14.48 0.71
N LEU A 353 10.17 -13.17 0.85
CA LEU A 353 11.18 -12.39 0.12
C LEU A 353 11.94 -11.47 1.08
N ALA A 354 13.19 -11.15 0.76
CA ALA A 354 13.91 -10.08 1.45
C ALA A 354 13.40 -8.68 1.02
N GLU A 355 13.69 -7.67 1.83
CA GLU A 355 13.41 -6.27 1.50
C GLU A 355 14.11 -5.85 0.20
N GLY A 356 13.38 -5.24 -0.73
CA GLY A 356 13.86 -4.85 -2.06
C GLY A 356 14.07 -6.01 -3.04
N GLN A 357 13.80 -7.26 -2.66
CA GLN A 357 14.01 -8.42 -3.53
C GLN A 357 12.85 -8.58 -4.53
N SER A 358 13.13 -8.32 -5.81
CA SER A 358 12.20 -8.69 -6.89
C SER A 358 12.20 -10.20 -7.13
N PHE A 359 11.01 -10.79 -7.25
CA PHE A 359 10.82 -12.21 -7.60
C PHE A 359 9.68 -12.41 -8.59
N VAL A 360 9.81 -13.40 -9.49
CA VAL A 360 8.75 -13.77 -10.44
C VAL A 360 7.79 -14.73 -9.75
N VAL A 361 6.59 -14.24 -9.45
CA VAL A 361 5.58 -14.94 -8.65
C VAL A 361 4.60 -15.75 -9.51
N SER A 362 4.43 -15.37 -10.77
CA SER A 362 3.63 -16.10 -11.76
C SER A 362 4.16 -15.86 -13.16
N GLY A 363 3.93 -16.81 -14.08
CA GLY A 363 4.27 -16.66 -15.48
C GLY A 363 3.63 -17.75 -16.34
N LEU A 364 3.36 -17.40 -17.60
CA LEU A 364 2.80 -18.31 -18.62
C LEU A 364 3.48 -18.00 -19.96
N VAL A 365 3.73 -19.05 -20.74
CA VAL A 365 4.10 -18.96 -22.15
C VAL A 365 3.17 -19.91 -22.89
N ASP A 366 2.15 -19.37 -23.55
CA ASP A 366 1.28 -20.12 -24.46
C ASP A 366 1.69 -19.86 -25.91
N ASN A 367 1.62 -20.89 -26.76
CA ASN A 367 1.99 -20.82 -28.16
C ASN A 367 1.12 -21.77 -28.99
N ARG A 368 0.12 -21.18 -29.66
CA ARG A 368 -0.92 -21.86 -30.43
C ARG A 368 -0.70 -21.65 -31.92
N GLU A 369 -0.44 -22.75 -32.62
CA GLU A 369 -0.30 -22.82 -34.08
C GLU A 369 -1.55 -23.47 -34.68
N THR A 370 -2.14 -22.87 -35.70
CA THR A 370 -3.34 -23.35 -36.41
C THR A 370 -3.10 -23.27 -37.91
N ASP A 371 -2.83 -24.43 -38.51
CA ASP A 371 -2.54 -24.61 -39.93
C ASP A 371 -3.78 -25.16 -40.65
N LEU A 372 -4.47 -24.31 -41.44
CA LEU A 372 -5.61 -24.70 -42.26
C LEU A 372 -5.18 -24.81 -43.73
N PHE A 373 -5.04 -26.06 -44.21
CA PHE A 373 -4.54 -26.36 -45.54
C PHE A 373 -5.59 -27.03 -46.42
N SER A 374 -5.99 -26.35 -47.51
CA SER A 374 -6.90 -26.89 -48.53
C SER A 374 -6.18 -27.13 -49.84
N LYS A 375 -6.52 -28.19 -50.56
CA LYS A 375 -6.01 -28.47 -51.92
C LYS A 375 -7.05 -29.11 -52.80
N ILE A 376 -6.96 -28.86 -54.10
CA ILE A 376 -7.74 -29.58 -55.10
C ILE A 376 -7.10 -30.97 -55.29
N PRO A 377 -7.87 -32.07 -55.22
CA PRO A 377 -7.36 -33.42 -55.48
C PRO A 377 -6.67 -33.53 -56.85
N VAL A 378 -5.64 -34.38 -56.94
CA VAL A 378 -4.74 -34.54 -58.11
C VAL A 378 -3.91 -33.28 -58.43
N LEU A 379 -4.54 -32.15 -58.74
CA LEU A 379 -3.86 -30.92 -59.19
C LEU A 379 -2.96 -30.30 -58.10
N GLY A 380 -3.43 -30.24 -56.85
CA GLY A 380 -2.65 -29.71 -55.71
C GLY A 380 -1.44 -30.56 -55.30
N SER A 381 -1.30 -31.75 -55.88
CA SER A 381 -0.15 -32.66 -55.69
C SER A 381 0.90 -32.59 -56.82
N LEU A 382 0.67 -31.81 -57.87
CA LEU A 382 1.63 -31.69 -58.98
C LEU A 382 2.92 -30.98 -58.53
N PRO A 383 4.12 -31.48 -58.91
CA PRO A 383 5.38 -30.78 -58.66
C PRO A 383 5.38 -29.43 -59.41
N ILE A 384 5.96 -28.41 -58.77
CA ILE A 384 6.00 -27.00 -59.24
C ILE A 384 4.61 -26.34 -59.29
N PHE A 385 3.66 -26.89 -60.05
CA PHE A 385 2.36 -26.27 -60.33
C PHE A 385 1.30 -26.45 -59.23
N GLY A 386 1.44 -27.45 -58.35
CA GLY A 386 0.47 -27.71 -57.27
C GLY A 386 0.32 -26.55 -56.28
N ALA A 387 1.25 -25.59 -56.27
CA ALA A 387 1.13 -24.33 -55.53
C ALA A 387 -0.02 -23.43 -56.02
N LEU A 388 -0.45 -23.55 -57.29
CA LEU A 388 -1.58 -22.81 -57.86
C LEU A 388 -2.95 -23.47 -57.58
N PHE A 389 -2.94 -24.67 -56.97
CA PHE A 389 -4.12 -25.50 -56.72
C PHE A 389 -4.25 -25.88 -55.23
N LYS A 390 -3.63 -25.09 -54.36
CA LYS A 390 -3.65 -25.24 -52.90
C LYS A 390 -3.71 -23.87 -52.22
N THR A 391 -4.22 -23.89 -51.00
CA THR A 391 -4.32 -22.73 -50.11
C THR A 391 -3.76 -23.14 -48.75
N LYS A 392 -2.95 -22.28 -48.16
CA LYS A 392 -2.52 -22.38 -46.76
C LYS A 392 -2.95 -21.12 -46.03
N ASP A 393 -3.56 -21.31 -44.87
CA ASP A 393 -3.69 -20.30 -43.83
C ASP A 393 -2.93 -20.82 -42.61
N GLU A 394 -2.04 -20.00 -42.06
CA GLU A 394 -1.15 -20.33 -40.95
C GLU A 394 -1.28 -19.22 -39.91
N LYS A 395 -1.95 -19.52 -38.79
CA LYS A 395 -2.15 -18.59 -37.68
C LYS A 395 -1.35 -19.03 -36.46
N LYS A 396 -0.51 -18.13 -35.96
CA LYS A 396 0.39 -18.32 -34.82
C LYS A 396 0.11 -17.25 -33.77
N THR A 397 -0.53 -17.65 -32.68
CA THR A 397 -0.79 -16.79 -31.52
C THR A 397 0.13 -17.24 -30.38
N ARG A 398 0.88 -16.30 -29.81
CA ARG A 398 1.77 -16.55 -28.67
C ARG A 398 1.52 -15.49 -27.60
N THR A 399 1.30 -15.94 -26.37
CA THR A 399 1.02 -15.09 -25.22
C THR A 399 2.06 -15.35 -24.13
N ASP A 400 2.96 -14.38 -23.96
CA ASP A 400 3.94 -14.38 -22.87
C ASP A 400 3.41 -13.51 -21.72
N LEU A 401 3.36 -14.05 -20.50
CA LEU A 401 2.90 -13.37 -19.28
C LEU A 401 3.93 -13.54 -18.16
N ILE A 402 4.24 -12.45 -17.45
CA ILE A 402 5.11 -12.44 -16.27
C ILE A 402 4.51 -11.53 -15.19
N VAL A 403 4.46 -12.02 -13.95
CA VAL A 403 4.11 -11.24 -12.76
C VAL A 403 5.30 -11.19 -11.82
N LEU A 404 5.91 -10.01 -11.71
CA LEU A 404 7.02 -9.71 -10.80
C LEU A 404 6.49 -9.00 -9.56
N VAL A 405 7.02 -9.33 -8.38
CA VAL A 405 6.65 -8.71 -7.10
C VAL A 405 7.92 -8.28 -6.36
N THR A 406 7.91 -7.09 -5.79
CA THR A 406 9.01 -6.51 -4.99
C THR A 406 8.43 -5.85 -3.74
N PRO A 407 8.68 -6.39 -2.53
CA PRO A 407 8.27 -5.77 -1.28
C PRO A 407 9.38 -4.88 -0.70
N GLU A 408 9.02 -3.73 -0.17
CA GLU A 408 9.92 -2.77 0.49
C GLU A 408 9.35 -2.42 1.86
N LEU A 409 10.20 -2.31 2.90
CA LEU A 409 9.75 -1.69 4.15
C LEU A 409 9.67 -0.18 3.91
N THR A 410 8.61 0.43 4.41
CA THR A 410 8.45 1.88 4.42
C THR A 410 8.06 2.36 5.81
N THR A 411 8.55 3.53 6.17
CA THR A 411 8.12 4.26 7.36
C THR A 411 7.21 5.41 6.94
N PRO A 412 6.17 5.75 7.73
CA PRO A 412 5.45 7.00 7.55
C PRO A 412 6.41 8.19 7.55
N LEU A 413 6.29 9.05 6.54
CA LEU A 413 7.15 10.21 6.36
C LEU A 413 7.08 11.13 7.59
N ALA A 414 8.22 11.56 8.10
CA ALA A 414 8.28 12.62 9.10
C ALA A 414 7.83 13.94 8.46
N THR A 415 7.22 14.84 9.25
CA THR A 415 6.66 16.13 8.77
C THR A 415 7.68 17.05 8.09
N THR A 416 8.98 16.76 8.26
CA THR A 416 10.11 17.52 7.68
C THR A 416 10.64 16.91 6.38
N GLU A 417 10.20 15.72 5.98
CA GLU A 417 10.71 15.02 4.80
C GLU A 417 10.04 15.48 3.49
N ALA A 418 10.81 15.48 2.41
CA ALA A 418 10.30 15.83 1.09
C ALA A 418 9.31 14.77 0.59
N LYS A 419 8.14 15.22 0.11
CA LYS A 419 7.13 14.32 -0.46
C LYS A 419 7.70 13.55 -1.66
N PRO A 420 7.50 12.23 -1.77
CA PRO A 420 8.01 11.45 -2.89
C PRO A 420 7.42 11.94 -4.20
N ASN A 421 8.27 12.02 -5.23
CA ASN A 421 7.89 12.57 -6.52
C ASN A 421 7.10 11.52 -7.32
N VAL A 422 5.88 11.85 -7.74
CA VAL A 422 4.99 10.90 -8.44
C VAL A 422 5.52 10.67 -9.86
N TYR A 423 5.98 9.45 -10.13
CA TYR A 423 6.45 9.07 -11.46
C TYR A 423 5.28 8.91 -12.43
N MET A 424 5.05 9.92 -13.27
CA MET A 424 4.18 9.78 -14.44
C MET A 424 4.93 9.00 -15.53
N PRO A 425 4.38 7.89 -16.05
CA PRO A 425 5.00 7.15 -17.15
C PRO A 425 5.09 8.02 -18.40
N ARG A 426 6.28 8.08 -19.00
CA ARG A 426 6.50 8.75 -20.30
C ARG A 426 6.18 7.78 -21.43
N ASP A 427 5.53 8.29 -22.48
CA ASP A 427 5.26 7.69 -23.79
C ASP A 427 5.25 6.14 -23.83
N PHE A 428 4.08 5.57 -23.55
CA PHE A 428 3.82 4.12 -23.48
C PHE A 428 4.17 3.34 -24.77
N LEU A 429 4.21 4.01 -25.93
CA LEU A 429 4.53 3.40 -27.21
C LEU A 429 5.54 4.26 -27.99
N VAL A 430 6.59 3.61 -28.50
CA VAL A 430 7.28 4.10 -29.69
C VAL A 430 6.27 4.04 -30.83
N ARG A 431 6.00 5.19 -31.48
CA ARG A 431 5.19 5.20 -32.70
C ARG A 431 5.94 4.43 -33.78
N LEU A 432 5.35 3.35 -34.28
CA LEU A 432 5.84 2.66 -35.47
C LEU A 432 5.77 3.64 -36.65
N ASP A 433 6.92 4.12 -37.12
CA ASP A 433 6.99 4.89 -38.35
C ASP A 433 6.73 3.91 -39.51
N PRO A 434 5.84 4.18 -40.49
CA PRO A 434 5.55 3.22 -41.56
C PRO A 434 6.74 2.74 -42.41
N LYS A 435 7.92 3.33 -42.20
CA LYS A 435 9.23 2.94 -42.78
C LYS A 435 9.90 1.76 -42.08
N ASP A 436 9.54 1.50 -40.82
CA ASP A 436 10.12 0.43 -40.00
C ASP A 436 9.47 -0.94 -40.28
N VAL A 437 8.35 -0.95 -41.03
CA VAL A 437 7.77 -2.17 -41.60
C VAL A 437 8.71 -2.67 -42.70
N PRO A 438 9.25 -3.90 -42.61
CA PRO A 438 10.26 -4.37 -43.56
C PRO A 438 9.67 -4.52 -44.96
N GLU A 439 10.12 -3.69 -45.91
CA GLU A 439 9.70 -3.78 -47.31
C GLU A 439 9.93 -5.19 -47.88
N ALA A 440 8.90 -5.74 -48.52
CA ALA A 440 8.94 -7.06 -49.14
C ALA A 440 9.94 -7.06 -50.32
N GLN A 441 11.18 -7.49 -50.06
CA GLN A 441 12.28 -7.34 -51.03
C GLN A 441 11.94 -7.94 -52.40
N PRO A 442 11.95 -7.15 -53.49
CA PRO A 442 11.67 -7.66 -54.82
C PRO A 442 12.78 -8.62 -55.24
N LYS A 443 12.42 -9.90 -55.46
CA LYS A 443 13.34 -10.93 -55.95
C LYS A 443 13.96 -10.46 -57.27
N LYS A 444 15.26 -10.15 -57.24
CA LYS A 444 16.03 -9.72 -58.42
C LYS A 444 15.85 -10.74 -59.55
N SER A 445 15.30 -10.29 -60.67
CA SER A 445 15.08 -11.15 -61.84
C SER A 445 16.42 -11.52 -62.48
N SER A 446 16.75 -12.81 -62.47
CA SER A 446 17.94 -13.34 -63.12
C SER A 446 17.75 -13.37 -64.64
N LYS A 447 17.93 -12.22 -65.30
CA LYS A 447 18.12 -12.16 -66.75
C LYS A 447 19.40 -12.94 -67.12
N LYS A 448 19.25 -14.23 -67.43
CA LYS A 448 20.19 -14.90 -68.33
C LYS A 448 20.16 -14.20 -69.68
N LYS A 449 21.34 -13.95 -70.24
CA LYS A 449 21.53 -13.92 -71.70
C LYS A 449 21.68 -15.36 -72.19
#